data_AF-A0AAC9JGK4-F1
#
_entry.id   AF-A0AAC9JGK4-F1
#
_cell.length_a   1.000
_cell.length_b   1.000
_cell.length_c   1.000
_cell.angle_alpha   90.00
_cell.angle_beta   90.00
_cell.angle_gamma   90.00
#
_symmetry.space_group_name_H-M   'P 1'
#
loop_
_entity.id
_entity.type
_entity.pdbx_description
1 polymer ?
#
loop_
_entity_poly.entity_id
_entity_poly.type
_entity_poly.pdbx_seq_one_letter_code
_entity_poly.pdbx_strand_id
1 'polypeptide(L)'
;MVKDRNHLADVKTVTNVEIIKNGVVDIPMLQILSAEGNVIEGAVEPSLSKDESLKIYNTMEYIRVLDERMVGAQRQGRISFYLASTGEEAASVASAAALSPDDMIMSQYREQGALAYRGYTTNQFMNQMFSNKDDPNKGRQMPIHYGDKELNFMTISSPLGTQIPQASGYAYGQKMSGKDVVTICYFGEGAASEGDFHAGLNMAAVLNCPVIFFCRNNGYAISTPAEEQFAGDGIASRGLGYGIKTIRVDGNDPLAVYAATKEARALAVEEKCPVLIEAMTYRLAAHSTSDDPTGYRSRDEEDKWRAKDPITRMANWLEGKGWFDKTENDKRVEQARQDVLAAMKACEKTDVCAIDDIIEDVYDTPPWHLKEQLTALKAHIKKYPKRYPKTSGRVK
;
A
#
# COMPACT_ATOMS: atom_id res chain seq x y z
N MET A 1 34.29 -18.14 18.22
CA MET A 1 34.00 -17.64 19.58
C MET A 1 32.50 -17.45 19.70
N VAL A 2 31.87 -17.99 20.75
CA VAL A 2 30.46 -17.71 21.04
C VAL A 2 30.38 -16.26 21.51
N LYS A 3 29.67 -15.40 20.76
CA LYS A 3 29.39 -14.02 21.18
C LYS A 3 28.54 -14.11 22.45
N ASP A 4 28.95 -13.46 23.54
CA ASP A 4 28.13 -13.37 24.75
C ASP A 4 26.77 -12.76 24.37
N ARG A 5 25.68 -13.46 24.67
CA ARG A 5 24.30 -13.06 24.35
C ARG A 5 23.52 -12.64 25.60
N ASN A 6 24.20 -12.54 26.75
CA ASN A 6 23.55 -12.20 28.01
C ASN A 6 23.32 -10.68 28.12
N HIS A 7 22.22 -10.21 27.55
CA HIS A 7 21.82 -8.79 27.63
C HIS A 7 21.65 -8.26 29.07
N LEU A 8 21.50 -9.16 30.07
CA LEU A 8 21.38 -8.75 31.48
C LEU A 8 22.64 -8.09 32.02
N ALA A 9 23.82 -8.36 31.42
CA ALA A 9 25.08 -7.74 31.82
C ALA A 9 25.14 -6.24 31.49
N ASP A 10 24.37 -5.77 30.50
CA ASP A 10 24.33 -4.38 30.06
C ASP A 10 23.27 -3.53 30.82
N VAL A 11 22.45 -4.18 31.66
CA VAL A 11 21.40 -3.50 32.42
C VAL A 11 22.01 -2.78 33.62
N LYS A 12 21.99 -1.44 33.59
CA LYS A 12 22.46 -0.62 34.72
C LYS A 12 21.54 -0.79 35.93
N THR A 13 22.13 -1.02 37.11
CA THR A 13 21.38 -1.03 38.38
C THR A 13 21.11 0.41 38.84
N VAL A 14 19.85 0.71 39.16
CA VAL A 14 19.45 1.93 39.86
C VAL A 14 19.09 1.58 41.31
N THR A 15 19.43 2.45 42.25
CA THR A 15 19.19 2.21 43.69
C THR A 15 17.89 2.84 44.20
N ASN A 16 17.17 3.57 43.34
CA ASN A 16 15.92 4.23 43.66
C ASN A 16 14.81 3.73 42.71
N VAL A 17 13.57 3.71 43.20
CA VAL A 17 12.40 3.42 42.36
C VAL A 17 12.22 4.56 41.37
N GLU A 18 12.51 4.31 40.10
CA GLU A 18 12.34 5.26 39.01
C GLU A 18 11.48 4.63 37.91
N ILE A 19 10.24 5.10 37.81
CA ILE A 19 9.34 4.71 36.72
C ILE A 19 9.67 5.61 35.52
N ILE A 20 9.86 5.01 34.34
CA ILE A 20 9.97 5.75 33.09
C ILE A 20 8.58 6.34 32.78
N LYS A 21 8.35 7.57 33.23
CA LYS A 21 7.02 8.23 33.15
C LYS A 21 6.68 8.74 31.76
N ASN A 22 7.69 9.13 31.00
CA ASN A 22 7.44 9.83 29.75
C ASN A 22 7.38 8.92 28.54
N GLY A 23 7.80 7.64 28.62
CA GLY A 23 7.54 6.53 27.67
C GLY A 23 7.74 6.75 26.16
N VAL A 24 8.06 7.97 25.76
CA VAL A 24 7.99 8.54 24.43
C VAL A 24 9.40 9.03 24.17
N VAL A 25 10.09 8.30 23.31
CA VAL A 25 11.25 8.84 22.62
C VAL A 25 10.70 9.88 21.66
N ASP A 26 11.19 11.12 21.71
CA ASP A 26 10.82 12.13 20.72
C ASP A 26 11.38 11.70 19.36
N ILE A 27 10.50 11.21 18.47
CA ILE A 27 10.88 10.78 17.13
C ILE A 27 10.54 11.91 16.15
N PRO A 28 11.53 12.69 15.71
CA PRO A 28 11.30 13.77 14.77
C PRO A 28 10.85 13.21 13.42
N MET A 29 10.12 14.03 12.68
CA MET A 29 9.67 13.72 11.33
C MET A 29 10.68 14.25 10.31
N LEU A 30 11.20 13.37 9.44
CA LEU A 30 11.99 13.79 8.28
C LEU A 30 11.08 14.52 7.29
N GLN A 31 11.50 15.73 6.92
CA GLN A 31 10.90 16.53 5.87
C GLN A 31 12.01 17.19 5.06
N ILE A 32 11.93 17.11 3.73
CA ILE A 32 12.87 17.68 2.76
C ILE A 32 12.23 18.86 2.04
N LEU A 33 10.94 18.76 1.69
CA LEU A 33 10.16 19.77 1.01
C LEU A 33 9.15 20.43 1.95
N SER A 34 9.08 21.76 1.91
CA SER A 34 7.95 22.52 2.47
C SER A 34 6.66 22.19 1.72
N ALA A 35 5.50 22.62 2.23
CA ALA A 35 4.21 22.42 1.56
C ALA A 35 4.17 23.05 0.16
N GLU A 36 4.92 24.13 -0.03
CA GLU A 36 5.06 24.87 -1.29
C GLU A 36 6.07 24.21 -2.26
N GLY A 37 6.72 23.11 -1.89
CA GLY A 37 7.68 22.41 -2.74
C GLY A 37 9.11 22.99 -2.72
N ASN A 38 9.43 23.87 -1.76
CA ASN A 38 10.78 24.37 -1.57
C ASN A 38 11.61 23.42 -0.70
N VAL A 39 12.88 23.24 -1.02
CA VAL A 39 13.79 22.47 -0.17
C VAL A 39 14.00 23.21 1.15
N ILE A 40 13.77 22.52 2.26
CA ILE A 40 13.97 23.08 3.61
C ILE A 40 15.47 23.34 3.83
N GLU A 41 15.79 24.46 4.48
CA GLU A 41 17.17 24.81 4.79
C GLU A 41 17.88 23.69 5.56
N GLY A 42 19.04 23.27 5.06
CA GLY A 42 19.83 22.17 5.63
C GLY A 42 19.35 20.76 5.29
N ALA A 43 18.23 20.60 4.57
CA ALA A 43 17.81 19.29 4.07
C ALA A 43 18.75 18.78 2.98
N VAL A 44 18.98 17.47 2.96
CA VAL A 44 19.77 16.78 1.93
C VAL A 44 18.80 16.18 0.91
N GLU A 45 18.76 16.75 -0.29
CA GLU A 45 17.95 16.20 -1.38
C GLU A 45 18.47 14.81 -1.81
N PRO A 46 17.60 13.82 -2.03
CA PRO A 46 18.01 12.55 -2.60
C PRO A 46 18.43 12.72 -4.06
N SER A 47 19.35 11.88 -4.52
CA SER A 47 19.75 11.87 -5.94
C SER A 47 18.65 11.22 -6.79
N LEU A 48 17.85 12.04 -7.45
CA LEU A 48 16.83 11.63 -8.43
C LEU A 48 17.14 12.22 -9.80
N SER A 49 17.05 11.39 -10.83
CA SER A 49 17.10 11.89 -12.22
C SER A 49 15.78 12.57 -12.58
N LYS A 50 15.83 13.47 -13.59
CA LYS A 50 14.62 14.12 -14.14
C LYS A 50 13.55 13.09 -14.51
N ASP A 51 13.94 12.02 -15.18
CA ASP A 51 13.01 10.98 -15.65
C ASP A 51 12.37 10.21 -14.50
N GLU A 52 13.14 9.89 -13.45
CA GLU A 52 12.63 9.22 -12.25
C GLU A 52 11.67 10.13 -11.47
N SER A 53 12.02 11.40 -11.31
CA SER A 53 11.15 12.39 -10.67
C SER A 53 9.84 12.60 -11.43
N LEU A 54 9.91 12.71 -12.76
CA LEU A 54 8.72 12.80 -13.60
C LEU A 54 7.90 11.51 -13.56
N LYS A 55 8.53 10.33 -13.51
CA LYS A 55 7.82 9.06 -13.37
C LYS A 55 7.05 8.98 -12.04
N ILE A 56 7.67 9.37 -10.92
CA ILE A 56 7.01 9.45 -9.61
C ILE A 56 5.79 10.38 -9.70
N TYR A 57 6.00 11.61 -10.15
CA TYR A 57 4.95 12.62 -10.27
C TYR A 57 3.79 12.17 -11.19
N ASN A 58 4.12 11.70 -12.40
CA ASN A 58 3.14 11.25 -13.38
C ASN A 58 2.30 10.07 -12.86
N THR A 59 2.91 9.19 -12.06
CA THR A 59 2.22 8.06 -11.43
C THR A 59 1.23 8.54 -10.36
N MET A 60 1.62 9.49 -9.50
CA MET A 60 0.70 10.05 -8.49
C MET A 60 -0.51 10.73 -9.16
N GLU A 61 -0.30 11.51 -10.21
CA GLU A 61 -1.36 12.12 -11.02
C GLU A 61 -2.29 11.08 -11.67
N TYR A 62 -1.71 10.02 -12.23
CA TYR A 62 -2.49 8.92 -12.81
C TYR A 62 -3.40 8.26 -11.76
N ILE A 63 -2.90 8.01 -10.56
CA ILE A 63 -3.69 7.43 -9.46
C ILE A 63 -4.83 8.36 -9.05
N ARG A 64 -4.58 9.68 -8.97
CA ARG A 64 -5.64 10.65 -8.69
C ARG A 64 -6.78 10.56 -9.72
N VAL A 65 -6.43 10.50 -11.00
CA VAL A 65 -7.39 10.33 -12.09
C VAL A 65 -8.13 8.99 -12.01
N LEU A 66 -7.41 7.90 -11.74
CA LEU A 66 -8.00 6.57 -11.58
C LEU A 66 -9.02 6.57 -10.44
N ASP A 67 -8.63 7.10 -9.28
CA ASP A 67 -9.47 7.16 -8.09
C ASP A 67 -10.76 7.96 -8.33
N GLU A 68 -10.66 9.16 -8.89
CA GLU A 68 -11.83 9.99 -9.23
C GLU A 68 -12.81 9.24 -10.14
N ARG A 69 -12.29 8.58 -11.18
CA ARG A 69 -13.11 7.84 -12.14
C ARG A 69 -13.77 6.62 -11.51
N MET A 70 -13.06 5.86 -10.69
CA MET A 70 -13.56 4.61 -10.14
C MET A 70 -14.49 4.83 -8.95
N VAL A 71 -14.28 5.87 -8.15
CA VAL A 71 -15.31 6.34 -7.19
C VAL A 71 -16.59 6.68 -7.94
N GLY A 72 -16.51 7.43 -9.04
CA GLY A 72 -17.67 7.73 -9.89
C GLY A 72 -18.34 6.48 -10.46
N ALA A 73 -17.56 5.50 -10.93
CA ALA A 73 -18.08 4.23 -11.45
C ALA A 73 -18.81 3.42 -10.39
N GLN A 74 -18.28 3.38 -9.16
CA GLN A 74 -18.93 2.72 -8.03
C GLN A 74 -20.27 3.39 -7.68
N ARG A 75 -20.31 4.73 -7.64
CA ARG A 75 -21.55 5.48 -7.37
C ARG A 75 -22.63 5.26 -8.44
N GLN A 76 -22.24 4.87 -9.64
CA GLN A 76 -23.14 4.47 -10.74
C GLN A 76 -23.54 2.98 -10.69
N GLY A 77 -23.04 2.22 -9.72
CA GLY A 77 -23.31 0.77 -9.59
C GLY A 77 -22.59 -0.10 -10.62
N ARG A 78 -21.54 0.43 -11.28
CA ARG A 78 -20.79 -0.29 -12.33
C ARG A 78 -19.77 -1.27 -11.76
N ILE A 79 -19.19 -0.92 -10.62
CA ILE A 79 -18.35 -1.77 -9.78
C ILE A 79 -18.93 -1.83 -8.37
N SER A 80 -18.62 -2.88 -7.61
CA SER A 80 -19.23 -3.12 -6.29
C SER A 80 -18.62 -2.27 -5.17
N PHE A 81 -17.32 -1.95 -5.26
CA PHE A 81 -16.56 -1.33 -4.19
C PHE A 81 -15.37 -0.55 -4.74
N TYR A 82 -14.90 0.48 -4.04
CA TYR A 82 -13.64 1.17 -4.35
C TYR A 82 -13.03 1.87 -3.12
N LEU A 83 -11.71 2.03 -3.13
CA LEU A 83 -10.90 2.73 -2.13
C LEU A 83 -9.96 3.70 -2.83
N ALA A 84 -10.15 5.00 -2.62
CA ALA A 84 -9.22 6.01 -3.09
C ALA A 84 -8.03 6.17 -2.13
N SER A 85 -6.86 6.49 -2.67
CA SER A 85 -5.64 6.81 -1.92
C SER A 85 -5.33 8.32 -1.91
N THR A 86 -6.34 9.17 -2.12
CA THR A 86 -6.17 10.63 -2.15
C THR A 86 -5.55 11.16 -0.86
N GLY A 87 -4.40 11.82 -1.00
CA GLY A 87 -3.57 12.33 0.10
C GLY A 87 -2.42 11.41 0.47
N GLU A 88 -2.45 10.14 0.06
CA GLU A 88 -1.45 9.11 0.40
C GLU A 88 -0.61 8.66 -0.82
N GLU A 89 -0.70 9.39 -1.95
CA GLU A 89 -0.03 9.00 -3.20
C GLU A 89 1.49 8.97 -3.07
N ALA A 90 2.10 9.99 -2.44
CA ALA A 90 3.55 10.04 -2.24
C ALA A 90 4.05 8.85 -1.40
N ALA A 91 3.35 8.52 -0.31
CA ALA A 91 3.70 7.42 0.57
C ALA A 91 3.83 6.08 -0.17
N SER A 92 2.94 5.80 -1.13
CA SER A 92 2.97 4.55 -1.92
C SER A 92 3.87 4.62 -3.15
N VAL A 93 3.84 5.71 -3.93
CA VAL A 93 4.58 5.82 -5.19
C VAL A 93 6.06 6.07 -4.95
N ALA A 94 6.41 7.00 -4.05
CA ALA A 94 7.81 7.37 -3.84
C ALA A 94 8.57 6.29 -3.07
N SER A 95 7.91 5.54 -2.18
CA SER A 95 8.51 4.37 -1.54
C SER A 95 8.77 3.26 -2.54
N ALA A 96 7.81 2.97 -3.44
CA ALA A 96 8.00 1.98 -4.51
C ALA A 96 9.12 2.36 -5.48
N ALA A 97 9.33 3.66 -5.73
CA ALA A 97 10.42 4.16 -6.55
C ALA A 97 11.82 3.91 -5.95
N ALA A 98 11.92 3.82 -4.63
CA ALA A 98 13.18 3.54 -3.95
C ALA A 98 13.57 2.04 -3.95
N LEU A 99 12.68 1.15 -4.41
CA LEU A 99 12.86 -0.30 -4.42
C LEU A 99 13.47 -0.80 -5.73
N SER A 100 14.08 -1.98 -5.66
CA SER A 100 14.39 -2.80 -6.83
C SER A 100 13.11 -3.47 -7.36
N PRO A 101 13.00 -3.74 -8.68
CA PRO A 101 11.94 -4.59 -9.23
C PRO A 101 11.85 -5.98 -8.58
N ASP A 102 12.97 -6.50 -8.06
CA ASP A 102 13.04 -7.82 -7.42
C ASP A 102 12.57 -7.83 -5.95
N ASP A 103 12.36 -6.66 -5.34
CA ASP A 103 11.88 -6.58 -3.97
C ASP A 103 10.38 -6.95 -3.93
N MET A 104 9.95 -7.67 -2.90
CA MET A 104 8.55 -8.05 -2.72
C MET A 104 7.76 -6.91 -2.10
N ILE A 105 6.61 -6.57 -2.68
CA ILE A 105 5.63 -5.66 -2.07
C ILE A 105 4.47 -6.48 -1.50
N MET A 106 4.25 -6.35 -0.20
CA MET A 106 3.03 -6.82 0.47
C MET A 106 2.23 -5.60 0.94
N SER A 107 1.01 -5.47 0.45
CA SER A 107 0.17 -4.29 0.63
C SER A 107 -1.04 -4.56 1.52
N GLN A 108 -1.73 -3.50 1.93
CA GLN A 108 -2.96 -3.59 2.70
C GLN A 108 -4.18 -3.46 1.77
N TYR A 109 -4.31 -2.32 1.07
CA TYR A 109 -5.37 -2.03 0.07
C TYR A 109 -5.34 -0.58 -0.46
N ARG A 110 -4.35 0.25 -0.10
CA ARG A 110 -4.22 1.65 -0.55
C ARG A 110 -2.92 1.90 -1.31
N GLU A 111 -2.30 0.82 -1.77
CA GLU A 111 -1.00 0.82 -2.43
C GLU A 111 -1.09 0.72 -3.96
N GLN A 112 -2.23 1.09 -4.56
CA GLN A 112 -2.38 1.09 -6.02
C GLN A 112 -1.31 1.94 -6.73
N GLY A 113 -0.80 3.00 -6.09
CA GLY A 113 0.31 3.80 -6.60
C GLY A 113 1.64 3.05 -6.69
N ALA A 114 1.94 2.18 -5.73
CA ALA A 114 3.13 1.33 -5.78
C ALA A 114 3.06 0.34 -6.96
N LEU A 115 1.88 -0.26 -7.16
CA LEU A 115 1.63 -1.20 -8.24
C LEU A 115 1.67 -0.51 -9.63
N ALA A 116 1.06 0.68 -9.76
CA ALA A 116 1.14 1.48 -10.99
C ALA A 116 2.58 1.92 -11.32
N TYR A 117 3.37 2.30 -10.31
CA TYR A 117 4.78 2.66 -10.52
C TYR A 117 5.61 1.50 -11.08
N ARG A 118 5.27 0.26 -10.70
CA ARG A 118 5.88 -0.97 -11.24
C ARG A 118 5.39 -1.35 -12.64
N GLY A 119 4.42 -0.62 -13.20
CA GLY A 119 3.98 -0.81 -14.58
C GLY A 119 2.67 -1.57 -14.72
N TYR A 120 1.90 -1.75 -13.64
CA TYR A 120 0.57 -2.33 -13.73
C TYR A 120 -0.33 -1.41 -14.56
N THR A 121 -0.90 -1.97 -15.61
CA THR A 121 -1.59 -1.20 -16.66
C THR A 121 -3.01 -0.83 -16.26
N THR A 122 -3.55 0.23 -16.87
CA THR A 122 -4.97 0.60 -16.73
C THR A 122 -5.91 -0.58 -17.02
N ASN A 123 -5.60 -1.40 -18.02
CA ASN A 123 -6.43 -2.56 -18.34
C ASN A 123 -6.41 -3.61 -17.22
N GLN A 124 -5.25 -3.88 -16.62
CA GLN A 124 -5.16 -4.81 -15.50
C GLN A 124 -5.91 -4.29 -14.26
N PHE A 125 -5.85 -2.97 -13.99
CA PHE A 125 -6.69 -2.34 -12.95
C PHE A 125 -8.18 -2.55 -13.24
N MET A 126 -8.63 -2.26 -14.45
CA MET A 126 -10.04 -2.42 -14.85
C MET A 126 -10.48 -3.88 -14.79
N ASN A 127 -9.65 -4.82 -15.25
CA ASN A 127 -10.01 -6.24 -15.26
C ASN A 127 -10.32 -6.76 -13.85
N GLN A 128 -9.47 -6.41 -12.87
CA GLN A 128 -9.70 -6.78 -11.46
C GLN A 128 -10.96 -6.11 -10.91
N MET A 129 -11.14 -4.80 -11.13
CA MET A 129 -12.30 -4.05 -10.62
C MET A 129 -13.64 -4.50 -11.19
N PHE A 130 -13.67 -4.97 -12.44
CA PHE A 130 -14.86 -5.49 -13.10
C PHE A 130 -15.00 -7.02 -12.96
N SER A 131 -14.05 -7.69 -12.31
CA SER A 131 -14.05 -9.15 -12.10
C SER A 131 -14.28 -9.94 -13.39
N ASN A 132 -13.63 -9.50 -14.48
CA ASN A 132 -13.81 -10.08 -15.81
C ASN A 132 -12.79 -11.22 -16.06
N LYS A 133 -12.97 -11.97 -17.15
CA LYS A 133 -12.14 -13.14 -17.48
C LYS A 133 -10.64 -12.84 -17.70
N ASP A 134 -10.29 -11.58 -17.91
CA ASP A 134 -8.91 -11.14 -18.13
C ASP A 134 -8.25 -10.69 -16.82
N ASP A 135 -8.94 -10.81 -15.67
CA ASP A 135 -8.35 -10.66 -14.34
C ASP A 135 -7.55 -11.93 -13.98
N PRO A 136 -6.23 -11.83 -13.71
CA PRO A 136 -5.44 -12.97 -13.29
C PRO A 136 -5.92 -13.59 -11.97
N ASN A 137 -6.66 -12.85 -11.13
CA ASN A 137 -7.27 -13.34 -9.90
C ASN A 137 -8.66 -13.98 -10.12
N LYS A 138 -9.07 -14.14 -11.39
CA LYS A 138 -10.29 -14.84 -11.83
C LYS A 138 -11.57 -14.26 -11.21
N GLY A 139 -11.59 -12.96 -10.93
CA GLY A 139 -12.76 -12.26 -10.38
C GLY A 139 -13.24 -12.79 -9.03
N ARG A 140 -12.38 -13.46 -8.27
CA ARG A 140 -12.73 -14.11 -7.00
C ARG A 140 -12.76 -13.16 -5.80
N GLN A 141 -11.98 -12.09 -5.88
CA GLN A 141 -11.84 -11.13 -4.80
C GLN A 141 -12.60 -9.84 -5.09
N MET A 142 -12.86 -9.09 -4.02
CA MET A 142 -13.46 -7.76 -4.08
C MET A 142 -12.59 -6.80 -4.92
N PRO A 143 -13.16 -5.79 -5.60
CA PRO A 143 -12.38 -4.72 -6.20
C PRO A 143 -11.35 -4.13 -5.22
N ILE A 144 -10.23 -3.62 -5.74
CA ILE A 144 -9.04 -3.16 -4.99
C ILE A 144 -8.11 -4.29 -4.49
N HIS A 145 -8.53 -5.55 -4.56
CA HIS A 145 -7.67 -6.67 -4.19
C HIS A 145 -6.72 -7.08 -5.34
N TYR A 146 -5.82 -6.15 -5.68
CA TYR A 146 -4.83 -6.35 -6.72
C TYR A 146 -3.71 -7.31 -6.29
N GLY A 147 -3.05 -7.90 -7.29
CA GLY A 147 -1.91 -8.80 -7.12
C GLY A 147 -1.28 -9.08 -8.47
N ASP A 148 0.04 -9.12 -8.53
CA ASP A 148 0.77 -9.41 -9.76
C ASP A 148 2.12 -10.06 -9.45
N LYS A 149 2.28 -11.30 -9.92
CA LYS A 149 3.50 -12.09 -9.69
C LYS A 149 4.70 -11.53 -10.44
N GLU A 150 4.51 -11.03 -11.67
CA GLU A 150 5.60 -10.49 -12.50
C GLU A 150 6.14 -9.19 -11.91
N LEU A 151 5.27 -8.40 -11.28
CA LEU A 151 5.63 -7.17 -10.60
C LEU A 151 6.04 -7.36 -9.14
N ASN A 152 6.25 -8.60 -8.67
CA ASN A 152 6.56 -8.92 -7.27
C ASN A 152 5.63 -8.22 -6.27
N PHE A 153 4.32 -8.25 -6.53
CA PHE A 153 3.30 -7.65 -5.70
C PHE A 153 2.34 -8.74 -5.22
N MET A 154 2.41 -9.06 -3.92
CA MET A 154 1.57 -10.07 -3.30
C MET A 154 0.10 -9.66 -3.38
N THR A 155 -0.78 -10.61 -3.72
CA THR A 155 -2.22 -10.37 -3.80
C THR A 155 -2.78 -9.94 -2.45
N ILE A 156 -3.51 -8.83 -2.45
CA ILE A 156 -4.17 -8.27 -1.27
C ILE A 156 -5.24 -9.21 -0.70
N SER A 157 -5.41 -9.17 0.62
CA SER A 157 -6.54 -9.78 1.33
C SER A 157 -7.17 -8.78 2.31
N SER A 158 -8.47 -8.89 2.59
CA SER A 158 -9.16 -7.96 3.50
C SER A 158 -8.71 -8.01 4.96
N PRO A 159 -8.38 -9.18 5.57
CA PRO A 159 -8.04 -9.26 6.98
C PRO A 159 -6.79 -8.42 7.31
N LEU A 160 -6.97 -7.43 8.21
CA LEU A 160 -5.91 -6.50 8.57
C LEU A 160 -4.79 -7.19 9.33
N GLY A 161 -3.56 -6.70 9.11
CA GLY A 161 -2.36 -7.15 9.84
C GLY A 161 -1.78 -8.48 9.36
N THR A 162 -2.57 -9.35 8.72
CA THR A 162 -2.16 -10.71 8.36
C THR A 162 -0.93 -10.78 7.45
N GLN A 163 -0.72 -9.80 6.59
CA GLN A 163 0.45 -9.71 5.71
C GLN A 163 1.75 -9.34 6.45
N ILE A 164 1.67 -8.80 7.68
CA ILE A 164 2.84 -8.34 8.45
C ILE A 164 3.74 -9.51 8.89
N PRO A 165 3.23 -10.58 9.55
CA PRO A 165 4.04 -11.76 9.82
C PRO A 165 4.40 -12.54 8.55
N GLN A 166 3.54 -12.53 7.52
CA GLN A 166 3.86 -13.14 6.22
C GLN A 166 5.06 -12.48 5.57
N ALA A 167 5.15 -11.14 5.59
CA ALA A 167 6.30 -10.39 5.09
C ALA A 167 7.58 -10.73 5.84
N SER A 168 7.49 -10.90 7.16
CA SER A 168 8.61 -11.32 8.00
C SER A 168 9.12 -12.71 7.61
N GLY A 169 8.22 -13.66 7.38
CA GLY A 169 8.55 -15.00 6.90
C GLY A 169 9.09 -15.03 5.46
N TYR A 170 8.50 -14.24 4.56
CA TYR A 170 8.96 -14.14 3.17
C TYR A 170 10.37 -13.54 3.08
N ALA A 171 10.62 -12.45 3.81
CA ALA A 171 11.94 -11.83 3.92
C ALA A 171 12.97 -12.78 4.55
N TYR A 172 12.56 -13.58 5.55
CA TYR A 172 13.42 -14.64 6.09
C TYR A 172 13.79 -15.66 5.00
N GLY A 173 12.82 -16.09 4.19
CA GLY A 173 13.05 -16.98 3.05
C GLY A 173 13.98 -16.38 1.99
N GLN A 174 13.81 -15.10 1.64
CA GLN A 174 14.69 -14.35 0.74
C GLN A 174 16.13 -14.36 1.26
N LYS A 175 16.32 -14.06 2.55
CA LYS A 175 17.63 -14.09 3.21
C LYS A 175 18.25 -15.48 3.19
N MET A 176 17.49 -16.51 3.57
CA MET A 176 17.98 -17.90 3.57
C MET A 176 18.34 -18.40 2.17
N SER A 177 17.73 -17.80 1.14
CA SER A 177 18.04 -18.07 -0.27
C SER A 177 19.26 -17.28 -0.78
N GLY A 178 19.93 -16.49 0.07
CA GLY A 178 21.11 -15.71 -0.30
C GLY A 178 20.84 -14.55 -1.26
N LYS A 179 19.59 -14.07 -1.34
CA LYS A 179 19.23 -12.95 -2.23
C LYS A 179 19.43 -11.61 -1.53
N ASP A 180 19.92 -10.62 -2.27
CA ASP A 180 20.06 -9.22 -1.83
C ASP A 180 18.84 -8.38 -2.22
N VAL A 181 17.69 -8.83 -1.74
CA VAL A 181 16.37 -8.20 -1.92
C VAL A 181 15.71 -8.00 -0.58
N VAL A 182 14.74 -7.09 -0.54
CA VAL A 182 13.89 -6.87 0.64
C VAL A 182 12.45 -7.30 0.38
N THR A 183 11.68 -7.39 1.46
CA THR A 183 10.23 -7.31 1.42
C THR A 183 9.80 -6.00 2.06
N ILE A 184 9.02 -5.18 1.37
CA ILE A 184 8.31 -4.06 1.98
C ILE A 184 6.88 -4.47 2.32
N CYS A 185 6.44 -4.14 3.52
CA CYS A 185 5.12 -4.46 4.03
C CYS A 185 4.39 -3.19 4.43
N TYR A 186 3.35 -2.83 3.68
CA TYR A 186 2.52 -1.66 3.96
C TYR A 186 1.37 -2.02 4.90
N PHE A 187 1.04 -1.11 5.80
CA PHE A 187 -0.12 -1.19 6.68
C PHE A 187 -0.49 0.20 7.21
N GLY A 188 -1.76 0.38 7.60
CA GLY A 188 -2.22 1.60 8.28
C GLY A 188 -1.96 1.55 9.79
N GLU A 189 -2.01 2.70 10.46
CA GLU A 189 -1.82 2.78 11.91
C GLU A 189 -2.87 1.98 12.70
N GLY A 190 -4.09 1.85 12.17
CA GLY A 190 -5.10 0.98 12.76
C GLY A 190 -4.80 -0.52 12.64
N ALA A 191 -4.19 -0.96 11.53
CA ALA A 191 -3.75 -2.36 11.41
C ALA A 191 -2.56 -2.67 12.33
N ALA A 192 -1.82 -1.66 12.77
CA ALA A 192 -0.77 -1.83 13.76
C ALA A 192 -1.29 -2.10 15.19
N SER A 193 -2.60 -2.02 15.42
CA SER A 193 -3.26 -2.46 16.66
C SER A 193 -3.61 -3.95 16.66
N GLU A 194 -3.51 -4.65 15.53
CA GLU A 194 -3.73 -6.10 15.46
C GLU A 194 -2.58 -6.89 16.11
N GLY A 195 -2.88 -8.08 16.64
CA GLY A 195 -1.87 -8.97 17.24
C GLY A 195 -0.78 -9.41 16.24
N ASP A 196 -1.15 -9.50 14.96
CA ASP A 196 -0.22 -9.87 13.88
C ASP A 196 0.89 -8.83 13.66
N PHE A 197 0.64 -7.55 13.96
CA PHE A 197 1.68 -6.52 13.95
C PHE A 197 2.77 -6.86 14.98
N HIS A 198 2.38 -7.16 16.22
CA HIS A 198 3.31 -7.56 17.27
C HIS A 198 4.11 -8.81 16.88
N ALA A 199 3.41 -9.84 16.37
CA ALA A 199 4.03 -11.10 15.97
C ALA A 199 5.07 -10.91 14.85
N GLY A 200 4.71 -10.18 13.79
CA GLY A 200 5.59 -9.97 12.65
C GLY A 200 6.83 -9.15 12.98
N LEU A 201 6.67 -8.02 13.69
CA LEU A 201 7.82 -7.18 14.07
C LEU A 201 8.82 -7.94 14.96
N ASN A 202 8.32 -8.63 15.99
CA ASN A 202 9.19 -9.39 16.88
C ASN A 202 9.90 -10.54 16.14
N MET A 203 9.18 -11.27 15.29
CA MET A 203 9.75 -12.32 14.45
C MET A 203 10.86 -11.76 13.55
N ALA A 204 10.61 -10.65 12.86
CA ALA A 204 11.58 -10.03 11.96
C ALA A 204 12.84 -9.55 12.69
N ALA A 205 12.70 -8.97 13.89
CA ALA A 205 13.82 -8.51 14.69
C ALA A 205 14.68 -9.68 15.18
N VAL A 206 14.07 -10.67 15.84
CA VAL A 206 14.80 -11.84 16.37
C VAL A 206 15.46 -12.65 15.25
N LEU A 207 14.78 -12.80 14.13
CA LEU A 207 15.27 -13.57 13.00
C LEU A 207 16.12 -12.75 12.03
N ASN A 208 16.37 -11.46 12.27
CA ASN A 208 17.16 -10.59 11.39
C ASN A 208 16.64 -10.67 9.93
N CYS A 209 15.38 -10.32 9.72
CA CYS A 209 14.75 -10.37 8.41
C CYS A 209 14.98 -9.05 7.64
N PRO A 210 15.36 -9.08 6.35
CA PRO A 210 15.50 -7.89 5.50
C PRO A 210 14.13 -7.37 5.06
N VAL A 211 13.36 -6.82 6.02
CA VAL A 211 11.99 -6.34 5.81
C VAL A 211 11.87 -4.86 6.15
N ILE A 212 11.16 -4.10 5.31
CA ILE A 212 10.76 -2.73 5.59
C ILE A 212 9.29 -2.76 5.99
N PHE A 213 9.00 -2.43 7.24
CA PHE A 213 7.63 -2.18 7.70
C PHE A 213 7.30 -0.72 7.40
N PHE A 214 6.33 -0.48 6.52
CA PHE A 214 5.94 0.86 6.09
C PHE A 214 4.53 1.17 6.60
N CYS A 215 4.45 1.88 7.72
CA CYS A 215 3.20 2.34 8.28
C CYS A 215 2.74 3.64 7.61
N ARG A 216 1.56 3.63 7.01
CA ARG A 216 0.85 4.86 6.62
C ARG A 216 -0.01 5.30 7.79
N ASN A 217 0.44 6.30 8.53
CA ASN A 217 -0.35 6.89 9.60
C ASN A 217 -1.11 8.08 9.05
N ASN A 218 -2.39 7.86 8.72
CA ASN A 218 -3.26 8.89 8.14
C ASN A 218 -4.23 9.51 9.16
N GLY A 219 -4.06 9.15 10.44
CA GLY A 219 -4.84 9.64 11.57
C GLY A 219 -6.17 8.91 11.83
N TYR A 220 -6.62 8.00 10.94
CA TYR A 220 -7.95 7.39 11.05
C TYR A 220 -8.03 5.93 10.55
N ALA A 221 -8.54 5.07 11.42
CA ALA A 221 -9.01 3.73 11.07
C ALA A 221 -10.53 3.73 10.89
N ILE A 222 -11.00 3.82 9.64
CA ILE A 222 -12.41 4.11 9.31
C ILE A 222 -12.82 5.43 9.96
N SER A 223 -13.56 5.40 11.08
CA SER A 223 -14.01 6.53 11.86
C SER A 223 -13.24 6.73 13.17
N THR A 224 -12.43 5.76 13.59
CA THR A 224 -11.66 5.83 14.84
C THR A 224 -10.43 6.72 14.66
N PRO A 225 -10.34 7.87 15.35
CA PRO A 225 -9.17 8.72 15.29
C PRO A 225 -7.97 8.08 16.00
N ALA A 226 -6.75 8.50 15.64
CA ALA A 226 -5.52 7.94 16.21
C ALA A 226 -5.44 8.04 17.74
N GLU A 227 -6.03 9.06 18.35
CA GLU A 227 -6.09 9.23 19.81
C GLU A 227 -6.90 8.14 20.54
N GLU A 228 -7.87 7.53 19.85
CA GLU A 228 -8.61 6.36 20.34
C GLU A 228 -7.92 5.04 19.93
N GLN A 229 -7.00 5.10 18.98
CA GLN A 229 -6.28 3.93 18.47
C GLN A 229 -5.09 3.56 19.37
N PHE A 230 -4.36 4.56 19.88
CA PHE A 230 -3.22 4.34 20.75
C PHE A 230 -2.87 5.58 21.60
N ALA A 231 -2.21 5.33 22.73
CA ALA A 231 -1.76 6.38 23.66
C ALA A 231 -0.26 6.73 23.53
N GLY A 232 0.51 5.95 22.75
CA GLY A 232 1.94 6.18 22.53
C GLY A 232 2.23 7.20 21.44
N ASP A 233 3.51 7.50 21.21
CA ASP A 233 3.94 8.36 20.10
C ASP A 233 3.91 7.59 18.78
N GLY A 234 2.72 7.45 18.21
CA GLY A 234 2.51 6.81 16.92
C GLY A 234 2.94 5.34 16.89
N ILE A 235 3.30 4.90 15.69
CA ILE A 235 3.78 3.55 15.41
C ILE A 235 5.31 3.50 15.44
N ALA A 236 6.01 4.58 15.05
CA ALA A 236 7.46 4.63 15.06
C ALA A 236 8.04 4.24 16.45
N SER A 237 7.52 4.81 17.53
CA SER A 237 8.00 4.54 18.90
C SER A 237 7.96 3.05 19.27
N ARG A 238 7.06 2.27 18.67
CA ARG A 238 6.92 0.83 18.94
C ARG A 238 8.10 0.03 18.37
N GLY A 239 8.68 0.47 17.24
CA GLY A 239 9.81 -0.22 16.62
C GLY A 239 11.03 -0.35 17.55
N LEU A 240 11.27 0.69 18.36
CA LEU A 240 12.35 0.72 19.34
C LEU A 240 12.23 -0.42 20.38
N GLY A 241 11.01 -0.73 20.82
CA GLY A 241 10.75 -1.80 21.78
C GLY A 241 11.07 -3.20 21.25
N TYR A 242 11.07 -3.38 19.93
CA TYR A 242 11.50 -4.64 19.27
C TYR A 242 12.97 -4.62 18.84
N GLY A 243 13.70 -3.53 19.08
CA GLY A 243 15.07 -3.36 18.56
C GLY A 243 15.14 -3.09 17.06
N ILE A 244 14.06 -2.56 16.47
CA ILE A 244 13.95 -2.26 15.04
C ILE A 244 14.40 -0.82 14.78
N LYS A 245 15.27 -0.63 13.79
CA LYS A 245 15.66 0.71 13.31
C LYS A 245 14.42 1.42 12.79
N THR A 246 14.20 2.65 13.22
CA THR A 246 12.93 3.34 13.01
C THR A 246 13.15 4.76 12.52
N ILE A 247 12.31 5.22 11.59
CA ILE A 247 12.21 6.62 11.18
C ILE A 247 10.74 7.04 11.00
N ARG A 248 10.45 8.31 11.30
CA ARG A 248 9.18 8.96 10.94
C ARG A 248 9.44 9.95 9.80
N VAL A 249 8.53 10.02 8.83
CA VAL A 249 8.67 10.88 7.64
C VAL A 249 7.36 11.62 7.36
N ASP A 250 7.45 12.81 6.75
CA ASP A 250 6.30 13.46 6.15
C ASP A 250 5.86 12.63 4.94
N GLY A 251 4.73 11.94 5.06
CA GLY A 251 4.19 11.05 4.03
C GLY A 251 3.66 11.79 2.79
N ASN A 252 3.49 13.11 2.87
CA ASN A 252 3.13 13.96 1.74
C ASN A 252 4.35 14.59 1.06
N ASP A 253 5.55 14.37 1.58
CA ASP A 253 6.81 14.75 0.96
C ASP A 253 7.40 13.56 0.18
N PRO A 254 7.26 13.54 -1.16
CA PRO A 254 7.77 12.44 -1.96
C PRO A 254 9.30 12.29 -1.88
N LEU A 255 10.07 13.36 -1.64
CA LEU A 255 11.52 13.26 -1.50
C LEU A 255 11.90 12.63 -0.17
N ALA A 256 11.23 13.02 0.92
CA ALA A 256 11.47 12.43 2.23
C ALA A 256 11.11 10.93 2.25
N VAL A 257 9.95 10.56 1.68
CA VAL A 257 9.53 9.17 1.56
C VAL A 257 10.53 8.36 0.73
N TYR A 258 10.95 8.88 -0.43
CA TYR A 258 11.94 8.21 -1.28
C TYR A 258 13.26 8.02 -0.54
N ALA A 259 13.81 9.08 0.05
CA ALA A 259 15.10 9.05 0.75
C ALA A 259 15.09 8.05 1.92
N ALA A 260 14.06 8.08 2.76
CA ALA A 260 13.93 7.16 3.88
C ALA A 260 13.77 5.71 3.44
N THR A 261 12.97 5.46 2.39
CA THR A 261 12.80 4.10 1.86
C THR A 261 14.08 3.58 1.22
N LYS A 262 14.82 4.44 0.53
CA LYS A 262 16.10 4.08 -0.11
C LYS A 262 17.13 3.67 0.94
N GLU A 263 17.25 4.45 2.00
CA GLU A 263 18.15 4.15 3.13
C GLU A 263 17.70 2.89 3.88
N ALA A 264 16.40 2.77 4.19
CA ALA A 264 15.85 1.59 4.85
C ALA A 264 16.11 0.31 4.05
N ARG A 265 16.00 0.38 2.71
CA ARG A 265 16.33 -0.73 1.82
C ARG A 265 17.81 -1.09 1.90
N ALA A 266 18.71 -0.11 1.81
CA ALA A 266 20.15 -0.34 1.91
C ALA A 266 20.50 -1.03 3.24
N LEU A 267 20.05 -0.47 4.36
CA LEU A 267 20.25 -1.03 5.70
C LEU A 267 19.68 -2.45 5.83
N ALA A 268 18.46 -2.68 5.35
CA ALA A 268 17.83 -3.99 5.44
C ALA A 268 18.57 -5.07 4.64
N VAL A 269 19.13 -4.72 3.47
CA VAL A 269 19.94 -5.64 2.65
C VAL A 269 21.31 -5.88 3.26
N GLU A 270 22.01 -4.81 3.65
CA GLU A 270 23.41 -4.86 4.10
C GLU A 270 23.54 -5.48 5.49
N GLU A 271 22.69 -5.08 6.42
CA GLU A 271 22.75 -5.52 7.81
C GLU A 271 21.80 -6.68 8.12
N LYS A 272 21.00 -7.11 7.13
CA LYS A 272 19.96 -8.14 7.28
C LYS A 272 19.04 -7.85 8.47
N CYS A 273 18.57 -6.62 8.60
CA CYS A 273 17.73 -6.19 9.72
C CYS A 273 16.38 -5.63 9.24
N PRO A 274 15.34 -5.67 10.09
CA PRO A 274 14.12 -4.94 9.81
C PRO A 274 14.32 -3.42 9.98
N VAL A 275 13.54 -2.65 9.23
CA VAL A 275 13.42 -1.19 9.39
C VAL A 275 11.94 -0.81 9.44
N LEU A 276 11.54 0.08 10.35
CA LEU A 276 10.19 0.63 10.44
C LEU A 276 10.18 2.08 9.96
N ILE A 277 9.33 2.37 8.98
CA ILE A 277 9.04 3.73 8.50
C ILE A 277 7.60 4.06 8.90
N GLU A 278 7.40 5.15 9.63
CA GLU A 278 6.07 5.74 9.83
C GLU A 278 5.93 6.98 8.96
N ALA A 279 5.13 6.88 7.89
CA ALA A 279 4.79 7.99 7.02
C ALA A 279 3.53 8.70 7.55
N MET A 280 3.71 9.92 8.04
CA MET A 280 2.63 10.78 8.54
C MET A 280 1.93 11.45 7.36
N THR A 281 0.68 11.07 7.11
CA THR A 281 -0.10 11.56 5.96
C THR A 281 -1.54 11.87 6.41
N TYR A 282 -2.45 12.08 5.47
CA TYR A 282 -3.86 12.27 5.76
C TYR A 282 -4.74 11.73 4.66
N ARG A 283 -5.77 10.98 5.07
CA ARG A 283 -6.73 10.37 4.15
C ARG A 283 -7.75 11.42 3.71
N LEU A 284 -7.50 12.15 2.62
CA LEU A 284 -8.44 13.17 2.13
C LEU A 284 -9.72 12.57 1.53
N ALA A 285 -9.65 11.33 1.03
CA ALA A 285 -10.83 10.58 0.62
C ALA A 285 -11.62 10.03 1.83
N ALA A 286 -12.85 9.56 1.58
CA ALA A 286 -13.56 8.69 2.51
C ALA A 286 -12.74 7.41 2.78
N HIS A 287 -13.08 6.67 3.85
CA HIS A 287 -12.48 5.36 4.07
C HIS A 287 -12.70 4.47 2.85
N SER A 288 -13.95 4.37 2.37
CA SER A 288 -14.30 3.64 1.15
C SER A 288 -15.53 4.26 0.52
N THR A 289 -15.97 3.72 -0.61
CA THR A 289 -17.28 4.08 -1.18
C THR A 289 -18.46 3.70 -0.27
N SER A 290 -18.25 2.89 0.76
CA SER A 290 -19.25 2.51 1.76
C SER A 290 -19.23 3.41 3.01
N ASP A 291 -18.41 4.46 3.03
CA ASP A 291 -18.20 5.36 4.15
C ASP A 291 -18.59 6.81 3.83
N ASP A 292 -18.97 7.56 4.86
CA ASP A 292 -19.22 9.00 4.82
C ASP A 292 -18.42 9.70 5.93
N PRO A 293 -17.29 10.37 5.60
CA PRO A 293 -16.43 11.00 6.59
C PRO A 293 -17.04 12.23 7.25
N THR A 294 -18.11 12.81 6.69
CA THR A 294 -18.72 14.04 7.25
C THR A 294 -19.31 13.82 8.63
N GLY A 295 -19.50 12.56 9.05
CA GLY A 295 -19.96 12.20 10.39
C GLY A 295 -18.88 12.23 11.47
N TYR A 296 -17.59 12.25 11.14
CA TYR A 296 -16.51 12.12 12.12
C TYR A 296 -15.24 12.94 11.80
N ARG A 297 -15.24 13.72 10.71
CA ARG A 297 -14.14 14.62 10.32
C ARG A 297 -14.65 16.02 10.02
N SER A 298 -13.83 17.01 10.38
CA SER A 298 -14.17 18.43 10.13
C SER A 298 -13.63 18.92 8.79
N ARG A 299 -14.28 19.93 8.19
CA ARG A 299 -13.74 20.54 6.97
C ARG A 299 -12.42 21.27 7.24
N ASP A 300 -12.31 21.92 8.40
CA ASP A 300 -11.13 22.68 8.80
C ASP A 300 -9.87 21.79 8.94
N GLU A 301 -10.02 20.55 9.42
CA GLU A 301 -8.88 19.61 9.40
C GLU A 301 -8.54 19.14 8.00
N GLU A 302 -9.53 18.84 7.16
CA GLU A 302 -9.29 18.38 5.78
C GLU A 302 -8.58 19.47 4.95
N ASP A 303 -9.00 20.73 5.10
CA ASP A 303 -8.43 21.85 4.34
C ASP A 303 -6.95 22.11 4.68
N LYS A 304 -6.55 21.90 5.93
CA LYS A 304 -5.13 21.96 6.34
C LYS A 304 -4.28 20.91 5.61
N TRP A 305 -4.86 19.76 5.32
CA TRP A 305 -4.17 18.68 4.61
C TRP A 305 -4.27 18.80 3.09
N ARG A 306 -5.34 19.42 2.55
CA ARG A 306 -5.40 19.81 1.13
C ARG A 306 -4.29 20.79 0.77
N ALA A 307 -3.97 21.72 1.67
CA ALA A 307 -2.84 22.63 1.49
C ALA A 307 -1.46 21.93 1.47
N LYS A 308 -1.42 20.64 1.86
CA LYS A 308 -0.23 19.79 1.89
C LYS A 308 -0.29 18.68 0.85
N ASP A 309 -1.06 18.82 -0.22
CA ASP A 309 -1.22 17.78 -1.25
C ASP A 309 0.16 17.36 -1.84
N PRO A 310 0.52 16.06 -1.80
CA PRO A 310 1.81 15.59 -2.32
C PRO A 310 2.03 15.88 -3.81
N ILE A 311 0.94 15.91 -4.59
CA ILE A 311 1.02 16.15 -6.04
C ILE A 311 1.41 17.59 -6.31
N THR A 312 0.73 18.55 -5.68
CA THR A 312 1.05 19.98 -5.80
C THR A 312 2.46 20.26 -5.30
N ARG A 313 2.84 19.67 -4.16
CA ARG A 313 4.18 19.81 -3.58
C ARG A 313 5.28 19.36 -4.55
N MET A 314 5.11 18.20 -5.18
CA MET A 314 6.07 17.67 -6.17
C MET A 314 6.10 18.52 -7.45
N ALA A 315 4.94 18.98 -7.94
CA ALA A 315 4.86 19.82 -9.13
C ALA A 315 5.66 21.12 -8.95
N ASN A 316 5.50 21.80 -7.81
CA ASN A 316 6.23 23.02 -7.51
C ASN A 316 7.75 22.78 -7.43
N TRP A 317 8.18 21.67 -6.82
CA TRP A 317 9.60 21.31 -6.80
C TRP A 317 10.15 21.05 -8.22
N LEU A 318 9.42 20.31 -9.05
CA LEU A 318 9.79 20.07 -10.44
C LEU A 318 9.85 21.35 -11.27
N GLU A 319 8.94 22.30 -11.03
CA GLU A 319 8.93 23.63 -11.64
C GLU A 319 10.18 24.43 -11.23
N GLY A 320 10.52 24.42 -9.93
CA GLY A 320 11.74 25.04 -9.42
C GLY A 320 13.03 24.47 -10.02
N LYS A 321 13.03 23.18 -10.42
CA LYS A 321 14.15 22.54 -11.15
C LYS A 321 14.12 22.82 -12.67
N GLY A 322 13.08 23.46 -13.20
CA GLY A 322 12.89 23.66 -14.64
C GLY A 322 12.55 22.36 -15.40
N TRP A 323 11.99 21.37 -14.70
CA TRP A 323 11.66 20.05 -15.26
C TRP A 323 10.17 19.88 -15.55
N PHE A 324 9.35 20.82 -15.11
CA PHE A 324 7.90 20.80 -15.25
C PHE A 324 7.42 21.74 -16.35
N ASP A 325 6.54 21.25 -17.22
CA ASP A 325 5.76 22.05 -18.15
C ASP A 325 4.27 21.84 -17.83
N LYS A 326 3.61 22.89 -17.35
CA LYS A 326 2.20 22.84 -16.97
C LYS A 326 1.28 22.51 -18.15
N THR A 327 1.57 23.00 -19.36
CA THR A 327 0.73 22.76 -20.54
C THR A 327 0.80 21.30 -20.97
N GLU A 328 1.99 20.73 -20.99
CA GLU A 328 2.18 19.30 -21.30
C GLU A 328 1.61 18.41 -20.19
N ASN A 329 1.72 18.84 -18.93
CA ASN A 329 1.09 18.16 -17.81
C ASN A 329 -0.44 18.10 -17.95
N ASP A 330 -1.08 19.24 -18.22
CA ASP A 330 -2.54 19.33 -18.34
C ASP A 330 -3.05 18.43 -19.49
N LYS A 331 -2.32 18.37 -20.61
CA LYS A 331 -2.61 17.44 -21.73
C LYS A 331 -2.49 15.98 -21.31
N ARG A 332 -1.43 15.63 -20.58
CA ARG A 332 -1.18 14.24 -20.12
C ARG A 332 -2.25 13.78 -19.14
N VAL A 333 -2.66 14.63 -18.20
CA VAL A 333 -3.74 14.33 -17.25
C VAL A 333 -5.06 14.13 -17.99
N GLU A 334 -5.37 14.97 -18.97
CA GLU A 334 -6.59 14.77 -19.78
C GLU A 334 -6.53 13.50 -20.60
N GLN A 335 -5.38 13.17 -21.21
CA GLN A 335 -5.21 11.90 -21.91
C GLN A 335 -5.43 10.70 -20.98
N ALA A 336 -4.86 10.73 -19.76
CA ALA A 336 -5.08 9.69 -18.75
C ALA A 336 -6.57 9.53 -18.40
N ARG A 337 -7.34 10.63 -18.31
CA ARG A 337 -8.79 10.57 -18.09
C ARG A 337 -9.52 9.88 -19.23
N GLN A 338 -9.12 10.12 -20.47
CA GLN A 338 -9.70 9.48 -21.65
C GLN A 338 -9.32 7.99 -21.71
N ASP A 339 -8.08 7.65 -21.40
CA ASP A 339 -7.58 6.28 -21.42
C ASP A 339 -8.27 5.42 -20.36
N VAL A 340 -8.41 5.92 -19.13
CA VAL A 340 -9.17 5.26 -18.05
C VAL A 340 -10.63 5.03 -18.45
N LEU A 341 -11.27 6.03 -19.07
CA LEU A 341 -12.63 5.91 -19.54
C LEU A 341 -12.77 4.88 -20.68
N ALA A 342 -11.82 4.87 -21.61
CA ALA A 342 -11.78 3.94 -22.72
C ALA A 342 -11.59 2.50 -22.23
N ALA A 343 -10.63 2.27 -21.33
CA ALA A 343 -10.38 0.97 -20.71
C ALA A 343 -11.61 0.46 -19.96
N MET A 344 -12.24 1.31 -19.14
CA MET A 344 -13.48 0.95 -18.45
C MET A 344 -14.59 0.52 -19.42
N LYS A 345 -14.83 1.27 -20.49
CA LYS A 345 -15.84 0.93 -21.52
C LYS A 345 -15.53 -0.36 -22.26
N ALA A 346 -14.25 -0.68 -22.42
CA ALA A 346 -13.82 -1.95 -23.01
C ALA A 346 -14.12 -3.11 -22.04
N CYS A 347 -13.71 -2.98 -20.78
CA CYS A 347 -13.89 -4.02 -19.76
C CYS A 347 -15.37 -4.35 -19.46
N GLU A 348 -16.29 -3.39 -19.61
CA GLU A 348 -17.74 -3.66 -19.49
C GLU A 348 -18.30 -4.61 -20.54
N LYS A 349 -17.62 -4.70 -21.69
CA LYS A 349 -17.97 -5.61 -22.78
C LYS A 349 -17.21 -6.93 -22.68
N THR A 350 -16.18 -7.00 -21.83
CA THR A 350 -15.44 -8.22 -21.55
C THR A 350 -16.33 -9.19 -20.79
N ASP A 351 -16.27 -10.46 -21.18
CA ASP A 351 -17.00 -11.52 -20.51
C ASP A 351 -16.58 -11.66 -19.03
N VAL A 352 -17.55 -11.92 -18.14
CA VAL A 352 -17.23 -12.41 -16.79
C VAL A 352 -16.49 -13.75 -16.83
N CYS A 353 -15.81 -14.11 -15.73
CA CYS A 353 -15.05 -15.36 -15.57
C CYS A 353 -15.91 -16.61 -15.85
N ALA A 354 -15.25 -17.73 -16.18
CA ALA A 354 -15.95 -18.98 -16.43
C ALA A 354 -16.49 -19.55 -15.11
N ILE A 355 -17.65 -20.22 -15.15
CA ILE A 355 -18.20 -20.84 -13.93
C ILE A 355 -17.29 -21.94 -13.38
N ASP A 356 -16.50 -22.58 -14.25
CA ASP A 356 -15.51 -23.59 -13.92
C ASP A 356 -14.44 -23.05 -12.95
N ASP A 357 -14.09 -21.76 -13.07
CA ASP A 357 -13.06 -21.12 -12.22
C ASP A 357 -13.44 -21.11 -10.73
N ILE A 358 -14.70 -21.36 -10.36
CA ILE A 358 -15.15 -21.36 -8.95
C ILE A 358 -14.53 -22.49 -8.12
N ILE A 359 -14.10 -23.59 -8.75
CA ILE A 359 -13.46 -24.73 -8.05
C ILE A 359 -11.96 -24.80 -8.26
N GLU A 360 -11.45 -24.10 -9.26
CA GLU A 360 -10.02 -24.05 -9.55
C GLU A 360 -9.29 -23.29 -8.44
N ASP A 361 -8.02 -23.63 -8.19
CA ASP A 361 -7.13 -23.01 -7.19
C ASP A 361 -7.64 -22.98 -5.73
N VAL A 362 -8.74 -23.66 -5.40
CA VAL A 362 -9.08 -24.02 -4.01
C VAL A 362 -7.99 -24.94 -3.45
N TYR A 363 -7.52 -25.86 -4.29
CA TYR A 363 -6.30 -26.65 -4.15
C TYR A 363 -5.56 -26.62 -5.49
N ASP A 364 -4.31 -27.10 -5.52
CA ASP A 364 -3.50 -27.19 -6.75
C ASP A 364 -4.19 -28.01 -7.87
N THR A 365 -4.97 -29.02 -7.49
CA THR A 365 -5.86 -29.74 -8.41
C THR A 365 -7.24 -29.90 -7.77
N PRO A 366 -8.35 -29.61 -8.47
CA PRO A 366 -9.68 -29.76 -7.89
C PRO A 366 -9.95 -31.22 -7.48
N PRO A 367 -10.26 -31.48 -6.19
CA PRO A 367 -10.60 -32.81 -5.72
C PRO A 367 -11.96 -33.26 -6.25
N TRP A 368 -12.21 -34.57 -6.20
CA TRP A 368 -13.40 -35.21 -6.77
C TRP A 368 -14.72 -34.58 -6.30
N HIS A 369 -14.83 -34.18 -5.03
CA HIS A 369 -16.04 -33.61 -4.47
C HIS A 369 -16.33 -32.20 -5.01
N LEU A 370 -15.31 -31.38 -5.33
CA LEU A 370 -15.52 -30.08 -5.97
C LEU A 370 -15.96 -30.25 -7.43
N LYS A 371 -15.43 -31.25 -8.14
CA LYS A 371 -15.89 -31.59 -9.50
C LYS A 371 -17.36 -32.05 -9.50
N GLU A 372 -17.76 -32.83 -8.50
CA GLU A 372 -19.14 -33.27 -8.32
C GLU A 372 -20.07 -32.09 -8.02
N GLN A 373 -19.65 -31.17 -7.14
CA GLN A 373 -20.37 -29.92 -6.85
C GLN A 373 -20.51 -29.02 -8.09
N LEU A 374 -19.44 -28.83 -8.88
CA LEU A 374 -19.50 -28.07 -10.13
C LEU A 374 -20.46 -28.72 -11.12
N THR A 375 -20.46 -30.04 -11.22
CA THR A 375 -21.39 -30.80 -12.09
C THR A 375 -22.84 -30.56 -11.65
N ALA A 376 -23.12 -30.65 -10.36
CA ALA A 376 -24.45 -30.36 -9.80
C ALA A 376 -24.88 -28.89 -10.05
N LEU A 377 -23.97 -27.93 -9.88
CA LEU A 377 -24.23 -26.51 -10.13
C LEU A 377 -24.52 -26.25 -11.61
N LYS A 378 -23.74 -26.82 -12.54
CA LYS A 378 -23.98 -26.71 -13.98
C LYS A 378 -25.33 -27.32 -14.37
N ALA A 379 -25.69 -28.48 -13.82
CA ALA A 379 -27.01 -29.08 -14.03
C ALA A 379 -28.15 -28.18 -13.51
N HIS A 380 -27.96 -27.55 -12.34
CA HIS A 380 -28.91 -26.57 -11.79
C HIS A 380 -29.09 -25.37 -12.72
N ILE A 381 -28.00 -24.77 -13.20
CA ILE A 381 -28.06 -23.62 -14.12
C ILE A 381 -28.76 -24.00 -15.44
N LYS A 382 -28.47 -25.19 -16.00
CA LYS A 382 -29.16 -25.71 -17.20
C LYS A 382 -30.66 -25.90 -16.98
N LYS A 383 -31.07 -26.30 -15.77
CA LYS A 383 -32.49 -26.42 -15.39
C LYS A 383 -33.19 -25.06 -15.21
N TYR A 384 -32.46 -24.03 -14.77
CA TYR A 384 -33.01 -22.71 -14.44
C TYR A 384 -32.29 -21.54 -15.18
N PRO A 385 -32.17 -21.54 -16.51
CA PRO A 385 -31.30 -20.61 -17.24
C PRO A 385 -31.70 -19.13 -17.05
N LYS A 386 -33.00 -18.85 -16.95
CA LYS A 386 -33.54 -17.50 -16.73
C LYS A 386 -33.15 -16.88 -15.37
N ARG A 387 -32.78 -17.72 -14.38
CA ARG A 387 -32.31 -17.25 -13.06
C ARG A 387 -30.83 -16.88 -13.06
N TYR A 388 -30.09 -17.29 -14.10
CA TYR A 388 -28.64 -17.06 -14.25
C TYR A 388 -28.33 -16.45 -15.61
N PRO A 389 -28.84 -15.25 -15.95
CA PRO A 389 -28.73 -14.69 -17.29
C PRO A 389 -27.27 -14.39 -17.71
N LYS A 390 -26.37 -14.11 -16.76
CA LYS A 390 -24.95 -13.85 -17.04
C LYS A 390 -24.11 -15.11 -17.29
N THR A 391 -24.58 -16.28 -16.83
CA THR A 391 -23.78 -17.52 -16.82
C THR A 391 -24.38 -18.60 -17.72
N SER A 392 -25.71 -18.70 -17.81
CA SER A 392 -26.39 -19.82 -18.48
C SER A 392 -26.01 -20.01 -19.95
N GLY A 393 -25.80 -18.94 -20.71
CA GLY A 393 -25.33 -19.01 -22.11
C GLY A 393 -23.90 -19.52 -22.29
N ARG A 394 -23.16 -19.74 -21.19
CA ARG A 394 -21.74 -20.15 -21.19
C ARG A 394 -21.51 -21.53 -20.56
N VAL A 395 -22.55 -22.15 -20.00
CA VAL A 395 -22.46 -23.49 -19.43
C VAL A 395 -22.58 -24.52 -20.56
N LYS A 396 -21.44 -25.06 -21.01
CA LYS A 396 -21.41 -26.18 -21.96
C LYS A 396 -22.00 -27.46 -21.35
#